data_AF-A0A1C5EJR1-F1
#
_entry.id   AF-A0A1C5EJR1-F1
#
_cell.length_a   1.000
_cell.length_b   1.000
_cell.length_c   1.000
_cell.angle_alpha   90.00
_cell.angle_beta   90.00
_cell.angle_gamma   90.00
#
_symmetry.space_group_name_H-M   'P 1'
#
loop_
_entity.id
_entity.type
_entity.pdbx_description
1 polymer ?
#
loop_
_entity_poly.entity_id
_entity_poly.type
_entity_poly.pdbx_seq_one_letter_code
_entity_poly.pdbx_strand_id
1 'polypeptide(L)'
;MWRGLDLLRALPEGGRAEERWVRDRWSFTGHRDRVLAGEPPQPRRDDAVTAANKLATREREQARLEAQEALDDPLVMAGRRLAGEAFAGEVIEVVMAYSEGRRPSPRPLVTVRTDDRPRPAERAKVYRSLGGRPQSAEFVEQAAEDVVVLRILDKMGRGKEPEPGSVPEKGDRVCFTLFEHEQRGGAKLPDPEETPWTHGGPPGEAVAEAADPITEEDVL
;
A
#
# COMPACT_ATOMS: atom_id res chain seq x y z
N MET A 1 29.47 -8.58 -15.81
CA MET A 1 28.88 -7.26 -15.51
C MET A 1 28.01 -6.76 -16.66
N TRP A 2 28.56 -6.35 -17.80
CA TRP A 2 27.80 -5.76 -18.91
C TRP A 2 26.65 -6.63 -19.44
N ARG A 3 26.86 -7.93 -19.64
CA ARG A 3 25.79 -8.86 -20.03
C ARG A 3 24.62 -8.89 -19.03
N GLY A 4 24.90 -8.74 -17.74
CA GLY A 4 23.84 -8.68 -16.72
C GLY A 4 23.02 -7.39 -16.84
N LEU A 5 23.69 -6.28 -17.11
CA LEU A 5 23.05 -4.98 -17.36
C LEU A 5 22.21 -4.99 -18.64
N ASP A 6 22.71 -5.63 -19.71
CA ASP A 6 21.97 -5.79 -20.96
C ASP A 6 20.72 -6.66 -20.78
N LEU A 7 20.81 -7.72 -19.97
CA LEU A 7 19.66 -8.55 -19.61
C LEU A 7 18.63 -7.78 -18.77
N LEU A 8 19.08 -6.99 -17.79
CA LEU A 8 18.18 -6.15 -16.98
C LEU A 8 17.47 -5.10 -17.83
N ARG A 9 18.15 -4.49 -18.81
CA ARG A 9 17.55 -3.52 -19.74
C ARG A 9 16.54 -4.14 -20.70
N ALA A 10 16.58 -5.45 -20.92
CA ALA A 10 15.63 -6.17 -21.75
C ALA A 10 14.34 -6.55 -20.99
N LEU A 11 14.31 -6.40 -19.67
CA LEU A 11 13.11 -6.67 -18.90
C LEU A 11 12.04 -5.61 -19.19
N PRO A 12 10.76 -6.02 -19.25
CA PRO A 12 9.67 -5.06 -19.34
C PRO A 12 9.64 -4.19 -18.09
N GLU A 13 9.20 -2.95 -18.26
CA GLU A 13 8.95 -2.06 -17.14
C GLU A 13 7.84 -2.63 -16.24
N GLY A 14 7.98 -2.45 -14.93
CA GLY A 14 6.97 -2.87 -13.96
C GLY A 14 5.67 -2.10 -14.16
N GLY A 15 4.52 -2.78 -14.03
CA GLY A 15 3.21 -2.21 -14.34
C GLY A 15 2.85 -0.93 -13.54
N ARG A 16 3.50 -0.67 -12.40
CA ARG A 16 3.26 0.52 -11.57
C ARG A 16 4.42 1.52 -11.58
N ALA A 17 5.46 1.31 -12.39
CA ALA A 17 6.61 2.21 -12.47
C ALA A 17 6.21 3.61 -12.95
N GLU A 18 5.35 3.71 -13.98
CA GLU A 18 4.85 4.99 -14.48
C GLU A 18 4.10 5.78 -13.40
N GLU A 19 3.24 5.12 -12.62
CA GLU A 19 2.49 5.77 -11.53
C GLU A 19 3.44 6.33 -10.45
N ARG A 20 4.46 5.54 -10.06
CA ARG A 20 5.49 6.00 -9.11
C ARG A 20 6.24 7.20 -9.67
N TRP A 21 6.66 7.15 -10.93
CA TRP A 21 7.34 8.25 -11.60
C TRP A 21 6.51 9.54 -11.64
N VAL A 22 5.21 9.43 -11.96
CA VAL A 22 4.28 10.56 -11.93
C VAL A 22 4.19 11.15 -10.52
N ARG A 23 4.13 10.30 -9.49
CA ARG A 23 4.10 10.74 -8.10
C ARG A 23 5.38 11.46 -7.69
N ASP A 24 6.54 10.97 -8.09
CA ASP A 24 7.83 11.61 -7.81
C ASP A 24 7.91 12.99 -8.46
N ARG A 25 7.42 13.13 -9.70
CA ARG A 25 7.28 14.42 -10.38
C ARG A 25 6.38 15.38 -9.63
N TRP A 26 5.26 14.91 -9.09
CA TRP A 26 4.37 15.72 -8.25
C TRP A 26 5.07 16.14 -6.94
N SER A 27 5.79 15.23 -6.29
CA SER A 27 6.56 15.53 -5.08
C SER A 27 7.61 16.61 -5.33
N PHE A 28 8.39 16.47 -6.41
CA PHE A 28 9.36 17.47 -6.85
C PHE A 28 8.73 18.81 -7.17
N THR A 29 7.63 18.81 -7.93
CA THR A 29 6.90 20.03 -8.31
C THR A 29 6.37 20.75 -7.09
N GLY A 30 5.77 20.02 -6.14
CA GLY A 30 5.29 20.59 -4.89
C GLY A 30 6.41 21.17 -4.03
N HIS A 31 7.59 20.55 -4.00
CA HIS A 31 8.76 21.12 -3.33
C HIS A 31 9.25 22.41 -4.01
N ARG A 32 9.37 22.41 -5.34
CA ARG A 32 9.76 23.60 -6.12
C ARG A 32 8.79 24.76 -5.87
N ASP A 33 7.49 24.52 -5.94
CA ASP A 33 6.47 25.55 -5.77
C ASP A 33 6.50 26.14 -4.35
N ARG A 34 6.77 25.31 -3.35
CA ARG A 34 7.00 25.72 -1.96
C ARG A 34 8.18 26.71 -1.83
N VAL A 35 9.30 26.38 -2.46
CA VAL A 35 10.51 27.22 -2.46
C VAL A 35 10.24 28.54 -3.17
N LEU A 36 9.55 28.51 -4.32
CA LEU A 36 9.18 29.72 -5.07
C LEU A 36 8.20 30.62 -4.31
N ALA A 37 7.34 30.04 -3.47
CA ALA A 37 6.43 30.80 -2.60
C ALA A 37 7.15 31.50 -1.43
N GLY A 38 8.46 31.29 -1.26
CA GLY A 38 9.24 31.88 -0.17
C GLY A 38 8.91 31.26 1.19
N GLU A 39 8.38 30.03 1.22
CA GLU A 39 8.24 29.30 2.48
C GLU A 39 9.63 29.09 3.12
N PRO A 40 9.70 29.05 4.46
CA PRO A 40 10.97 28.85 5.15
C PRO A 40 11.71 27.61 4.64
N PRO A 41 13.05 27.69 4.51
CA PRO A 41 13.85 26.54 4.09
C PRO A 41 13.70 25.39 5.09
N GLN A 42 13.98 24.17 4.64
CA GLN A 42 13.94 23.00 5.52
C GLN A 42 14.92 23.21 6.68
N PRO A 43 14.48 23.08 7.96
CA PRO A 43 15.37 23.27 9.09
C PRO A 43 16.46 22.18 9.13
N ARG A 44 17.62 22.50 9.70
CA ARG A 44 18.72 21.53 9.89
C ARG A 44 18.29 20.37 10.79
N ARG A 45 17.41 20.65 11.75
CA ARG A 45 16.82 19.68 12.67
C ARG A 45 15.32 19.84 12.65
N ASP A 46 14.64 18.74 12.33
CA ASP A 46 13.19 18.68 12.44
C ASP A 46 12.78 18.62 13.91
N ASP A 47 11.69 19.28 14.27
CA ASP A 47 11.00 19.02 15.54
C ASP A 47 10.43 17.58 15.55
N ALA A 48 10.02 17.12 16.73
CA ALA A 48 9.56 15.74 16.90
C ALA A 48 8.35 15.38 16.02
N VAL A 49 7.39 16.29 15.86
CA VAL A 49 6.18 16.06 15.06
C VAL A 49 6.53 16.04 13.58
N THR A 50 7.36 16.98 13.11
CA THR A 50 7.84 17.00 11.73
C THR A 50 8.66 15.75 11.40
N ALA A 51 9.57 15.36 12.29
CA ALA A 51 10.39 14.15 12.12
C ALA A 51 9.52 12.89 12.05
N ALA A 52 8.55 12.75 12.95
CA ALA A 52 7.61 11.63 12.98
C ALA A 52 6.73 11.58 11.72
N ASN A 53 6.23 12.72 11.23
CA ASN A 53 5.48 12.79 9.98
C ASN A 53 6.32 12.37 8.77
N LYS A 54 7.59 12.79 8.69
CA LYS A 54 8.51 12.39 7.62
C LYS A 54 8.81 10.89 7.70
N LEU A 55 9.03 10.35 8.89
CA LEU A 55 9.24 8.91 9.09
C LEU A 55 8.01 8.12 8.66
N ALA A 56 6.83 8.47 9.17
CA ALA A 56 5.57 7.82 8.81
C ALA A 56 5.25 7.91 7.30
N THR A 57 5.70 8.98 6.63
CA THR A 57 5.62 9.08 5.17
C THR A 57 6.56 8.08 4.50
N ARG A 58 7.83 8.01 4.92
CA ARG A 58 8.82 7.07 4.36
C ARG A 58 8.42 5.60 4.56
N GLU A 59 7.93 5.25 5.74
CA GLU A 59 7.45 3.89 6.03
C GLU A 59 6.29 3.49 5.11
N ARG A 60 5.36 4.41 4.87
CA ARG A 60 4.23 4.20 3.96
C ARG A 60 4.69 4.04 2.52
N GLU A 61 5.64 4.85 2.07
CA GLU A 61 6.21 4.75 0.73
C GLU A 61 7.01 3.46 0.55
N GLN A 62 7.77 3.04 1.57
CA GLN A 62 8.49 1.77 1.57
C GLN A 62 7.52 0.58 1.47
N ALA A 63 6.48 0.54 2.31
CA ALA A 63 5.47 -0.51 2.26
C ALA A 63 4.72 -0.53 0.92
N ARG A 64 4.41 0.64 0.35
CA ARG A 64 3.82 0.76 -0.99
C ARG A 64 4.75 0.18 -2.05
N LEU A 65 6.04 0.55 -2.04
CA LEU A 65 7.01 0.04 -3.00
C LEU A 65 7.09 -1.49 -2.93
N GLU A 66 7.27 -2.06 -1.74
CA GLU A 66 7.36 -3.51 -1.55
C GLU A 66 6.11 -4.26 -2.01
N ALA A 67 4.92 -3.70 -1.74
CA ALA A 67 3.68 -4.29 -2.21
C ALA A 67 3.57 -4.24 -3.73
N GLN A 68 3.95 -3.12 -4.35
CA GLN A 68 3.91 -2.96 -5.80
C GLN A 68 4.94 -3.84 -6.52
N GLU A 69 6.15 -3.98 -5.99
CA GLU A 69 7.16 -4.90 -6.52
C GLU A 69 6.65 -6.34 -6.51
N ALA A 70 5.99 -6.78 -5.42
CA ALA A 70 5.38 -8.09 -5.39
C ALA A 70 4.27 -8.24 -6.45
N LEU A 71 3.47 -7.20 -6.68
CA LEU A 71 2.38 -7.26 -7.68
C LEU A 71 2.88 -7.18 -9.13
N ASP A 72 4.03 -6.56 -9.36
CA ASP A 72 4.61 -6.36 -10.69
C ASP A 72 5.55 -7.52 -11.09
N ASP A 73 6.18 -8.21 -10.13
CA ASP A 73 7.12 -9.32 -10.37
C ASP A 73 6.62 -10.66 -9.76
N PRO A 74 6.31 -11.67 -10.60
CA PRO A 74 5.90 -13.00 -10.14
C PRO A 74 6.91 -13.70 -9.22
N LEU A 75 8.22 -13.44 -9.34
CA LEU A 75 9.25 -14.03 -8.48
C LEU A 75 9.25 -13.40 -7.10
N VAL A 76 9.02 -12.09 -7.01
CA VAL A 76 8.83 -11.41 -5.72
C VAL A 76 7.55 -11.90 -5.05
N MET A 77 6.45 -12.04 -5.81
CA MET A 77 5.21 -12.64 -5.30
C MET A 77 5.41 -14.08 -4.83
N ALA A 78 6.20 -14.89 -5.55
CA ALA A 78 6.49 -16.27 -5.14
C ALA A 78 7.19 -16.32 -3.78
N GLY A 79 8.12 -15.40 -3.50
CA GLY A 79 8.73 -15.24 -2.18
C GLY A 79 7.69 -14.96 -1.09
N ARG A 80 6.76 -14.03 -1.34
CA ARG A 80 5.65 -13.71 -0.42
C ARG A 80 4.73 -14.91 -0.19
N ARG A 81 4.46 -15.71 -1.23
CA ARG A 81 3.67 -16.95 -1.12
C ARG A 81 4.34 -18.00 -0.25
N LEU A 82 5.64 -18.22 -0.44
CA LEU A 82 6.43 -19.14 0.37
C LEU A 82 6.52 -18.71 1.84
N ALA A 83 6.57 -17.40 2.10
CA ALA A 83 6.51 -16.85 3.45
C ALA A 83 5.11 -16.97 4.10
N GLY A 84 4.08 -17.37 3.34
CA GLY A 84 2.70 -17.42 3.80
C GLY A 84 2.03 -16.06 3.89
N GLU A 85 2.59 -15.02 3.27
CA GLU A 85 2.10 -13.64 3.19
C GLU A 85 1.20 -13.39 1.97
N ALA A 86 1.11 -14.37 1.06
CA ALA A 86 0.24 -14.36 -0.10
C ALA A 86 -0.13 -15.80 -0.48
N PHE A 87 -1.14 -15.96 -1.32
CA PHE A 87 -1.49 -17.25 -1.90
C PHE A 87 -2.18 -17.08 -3.26
N ALA A 88 -1.96 -18.04 -4.15
CA ALA A 88 -2.59 -18.14 -5.44
C ALA A 88 -3.37 -19.46 -5.53
N GLY A 89 -4.49 -19.44 -6.23
CA GLY A 89 -5.35 -20.62 -6.32
C GLY A 89 -6.45 -20.49 -7.36
N GLU A 90 -7.19 -21.59 -7.53
CA GLU A 90 -8.35 -21.66 -8.41
C GLU A 90 -9.62 -21.46 -7.59
N VAL A 91 -10.54 -20.63 -8.09
CA VAL A 91 -11.86 -20.44 -7.48
C VAL A 91 -12.73 -21.64 -7.81
N ILE A 92 -13.17 -22.38 -6.80
CA ILE A 92 -13.95 -23.61 -6.99
C ILE A 92 -15.44 -23.41 -6.78
N GLU A 93 -15.81 -22.37 -6.06
CA GLU A 93 -17.20 -22.02 -5.76
C GLU A 93 -17.32 -20.53 -5.45
N VAL A 94 -18.46 -19.96 -5.84
CA VAL A 94 -18.84 -18.59 -5.52
C VAL A 94 -20.30 -18.59 -5.09
N VAL A 95 -20.56 -18.16 -3.86
CA VAL A 95 -21.90 -18.09 -3.28
C VAL A 95 -22.23 -16.63 -3.00
N MET A 96 -23.26 -16.09 -3.65
CA MET A 96 -23.73 -14.75 -3.36
C MET A 96 -24.30 -14.66 -1.95
N ALA A 97 -23.76 -13.74 -1.15
CA ALA A 97 -24.32 -13.36 0.14
C ALA A 97 -24.42 -11.83 0.24
N TYR A 98 -25.10 -11.35 1.26
CA TYR A 98 -25.38 -9.93 1.46
C TYR A 98 -25.14 -9.53 2.91
N SER A 99 -24.71 -8.28 3.13
CA SER A 99 -24.59 -7.73 4.47
C SER A 99 -25.97 -7.53 5.11
N GLU A 100 -26.03 -7.67 6.44
CA GLU A 100 -27.24 -7.33 7.20
C GLU A 100 -27.50 -5.82 7.21
N GLY A 101 -28.77 -5.41 7.32
CA GLY A 101 -29.17 -4.00 7.47
C GLY A 101 -30.26 -3.54 6.49
N ARG A 102 -30.67 -2.27 6.62
CA ARG A 102 -31.79 -1.68 5.86
C ARG A 102 -31.54 -1.62 4.35
N ARG A 103 -30.28 -1.56 3.93
CA ARG A 103 -29.85 -1.63 2.53
C ARG A 103 -28.72 -2.66 2.41
N PRO A 104 -29.06 -3.95 2.21
CA PRO A 104 -28.07 -5.01 2.09
C PRO A 104 -27.12 -4.74 0.92
N SER A 105 -25.83 -4.89 1.15
CA SER A 105 -24.78 -4.75 0.13
C SER A 105 -24.17 -6.11 -0.19
N PRO A 106 -23.74 -6.38 -1.44
CA PRO A 106 -23.17 -7.66 -1.83
C PRO A 106 -21.94 -8.03 -0.97
N ARG A 107 -21.88 -9.28 -0.53
CA ARG A 107 -20.80 -9.91 0.25
C ARG A 107 -20.57 -11.35 -0.20
N PRO A 108 -20.27 -11.59 -1.49
CA PRO A 108 -20.10 -12.95 -2.01
C PRO A 108 -18.98 -13.68 -1.27
N LEU A 109 -19.22 -14.96 -1.02
CA LEU A 109 -18.25 -15.91 -0.53
C LEU A 109 -17.58 -16.57 -1.73
N VAL A 110 -16.26 -16.60 -1.73
CA VAL A 110 -15.41 -17.18 -2.77
C VAL A 110 -14.58 -18.26 -2.11
N THR A 111 -14.74 -19.49 -2.59
CA THR A 111 -13.98 -20.65 -2.14
C THR A 111 -12.82 -20.87 -3.11
N VAL A 112 -11.59 -20.88 -2.60
CA VAL A 112 -10.36 -20.97 -3.38
C VAL A 112 -9.60 -22.22 -2.98
N ARG A 113 -9.24 -23.05 -3.97
CA ARG A 113 -8.30 -24.16 -3.79
C ARG A 113 -6.89 -23.68 -4.06
N THR A 114 -5.95 -23.90 -3.15
CA THR A 114 -4.58 -23.39 -3.21
C THR A 114 -3.58 -24.42 -2.72
N ASP A 115 -2.43 -24.52 -3.40
CA ASP A 115 -1.28 -25.33 -2.95
C ASP A 115 -0.38 -24.55 -1.98
N ASP A 116 -0.65 -23.25 -1.78
CA ASP A 116 0.09 -22.42 -0.84
C ASP A 116 -0.42 -22.64 0.59
N ARG A 117 0.39 -22.21 1.57
CA ARG A 117 0.07 -22.32 3.00
C ARG A 117 -0.07 -20.93 3.62
N PRO A 118 -1.13 -20.16 3.28
CA PRO A 118 -1.31 -18.84 3.85
C PRO A 118 -1.51 -18.93 5.37
N ARG A 119 -1.05 -17.93 6.10
CA ARG A 119 -1.21 -17.85 7.57
C ARG A 119 -2.08 -16.65 7.99
N PRO A 120 -3.35 -16.59 7.57
CA PRO A 120 -4.24 -15.50 7.98
C PRO A 120 -4.54 -15.58 9.47
N ALA A 121 -4.57 -14.43 10.13
CA ALA A 121 -5.23 -14.32 11.43
C ALA A 121 -6.76 -14.51 11.27
N GLU A 122 -7.45 -14.78 12.37
CA GLU A 122 -8.91 -14.84 12.39
C GLU A 122 -9.50 -13.53 11.84
N ARG A 123 -10.38 -13.62 10.84
CA ARG A 123 -11.01 -12.49 10.16
C ARG A 123 -10.02 -11.49 9.56
N ALA A 124 -8.80 -11.94 9.23
CA ALA A 124 -7.81 -11.12 8.57
C ALA A 124 -8.33 -10.60 7.23
N LYS A 125 -7.94 -9.37 6.89
CA LYS A 125 -8.15 -8.85 5.55
C LYS A 125 -7.11 -9.43 4.60
N VAL A 126 -7.57 -9.78 3.41
CA VAL A 126 -6.74 -10.16 2.27
C VAL A 126 -7.07 -9.26 1.09
N TYR A 127 -6.11 -9.09 0.19
CA TYR A 127 -6.21 -8.13 -0.91
C TYR A 127 -5.84 -8.80 -2.23
N ARG A 128 -6.60 -8.53 -3.28
CA ARG A 128 -6.24 -8.88 -4.66
C ARG A 128 -6.20 -7.65 -5.54
N SER A 129 -5.40 -7.68 -6.60
CA SER A 129 -5.34 -6.58 -7.58
C SER A 129 -6.47 -6.76 -8.60
N LEU A 130 -7.46 -5.87 -8.56
CA LEU A 130 -8.57 -5.80 -9.51
C LEU A 130 -8.38 -4.57 -10.42
N GLY A 131 -7.99 -4.81 -11.68
CA GLY A 131 -7.72 -3.72 -12.63
C GLY A 131 -6.68 -2.72 -12.11
N GLY A 132 -5.65 -3.20 -11.43
CA GLY A 132 -4.60 -2.39 -10.80
C GLY A 132 -4.93 -1.85 -9.41
N ARG A 133 -6.20 -1.95 -8.95
CA ARG A 133 -6.65 -1.41 -7.66
C ARG A 133 -6.81 -2.51 -6.61
N PRO A 134 -6.50 -2.25 -5.32
CA PRO A 134 -6.68 -3.24 -4.26
C PRO A 134 -8.15 -3.51 -3.96
N GLN A 135 -8.63 -4.72 -4.20
CA GLN A 135 -9.92 -5.18 -3.71
C GLN A 135 -9.73 -5.96 -2.42
N SER A 136 -10.49 -5.60 -1.39
CA SER A 136 -10.43 -6.22 -0.07
C SER A 136 -11.39 -7.41 0.03
N ALA A 137 -10.94 -8.46 0.70
CA ALA A 137 -11.76 -9.56 1.18
C ALA A 137 -11.42 -9.88 2.64
N GLU A 138 -12.33 -10.57 3.33
CA GLU A 138 -12.14 -11.07 4.69
C GLU A 138 -11.95 -12.58 4.63
N PHE A 139 -10.93 -13.09 5.32
CA PHE A 139 -10.78 -14.52 5.56
C PHE A 139 -11.90 -15.01 6.48
N VAL A 140 -12.70 -15.97 6.00
CA VAL A 140 -13.82 -16.52 6.76
C VAL A 140 -13.38 -17.77 7.49
N GLU A 141 -12.85 -18.74 6.77
CA GLU A 141 -12.38 -20.01 7.32
C GLU A 141 -11.45 -20.74 6.35
N GLN A 142 -10.73 -21.72 6.89
CA GLN A 142 -10.02 -22.74 6.12
C GLN A 142 -10.84 -24.03 6.18
N ALA A 143 -11.57 -24.32 5.10
CA ALA A 143 -12.50 -25.45 5.04
C ALA A 143 -11.77 -26.81 4.89
N ALA A 144 -10.57 -26.80 4.32
CA ALA A 144 -9.64 -27.94 4.23
C ALA A 144 -8.19 -27.44 4.14
N GLU A 145 -7.19 -28.33 4.21
CA GLU A 145 -5.76 -27.94 4.15
C GLU A 145 -5.45 -27.05 2.93
N ASP A 146 -6.06 -27.34 1.78
CA ASP A 146 -5.89 -26.64 0.51
C ASP A 146 -7.08 -25.75 0.13
N VAL A 147 -8.07 -25.54 1.00
CA VAL A 147 -9.31 -24.79 0.67
C VAL A 147 -9.55 -23.64 1.63
N VAL A 148 -9.61 -22.43 1.08
CA VAL A 148 -9.82 -21.17 1.82
C VAL A 148 -11.11 -20.51 1.37
N VAL A 149 -11.93 -20.04 2.33
CA VAL A 149 -13.16 -19.30 2.06
C VAL A 149 -12.94 -17.82 2.38
N LEU A 150 -13.23 -16.96 1.40
CA LEU A 150 -13.06 -15.52 1.48
C LEU A 150 -14.38 -14.81 1.25
N ARG A 151 -14.62 -13.70 1.94
CA ARG A 151 -15.76 -12.80 1.71
C ARG A 151 -15.30 -11.53 1.03
N ILE A 152 -15.75 -11.25 -0.19
CA ILE A 152 -15.42 -9.98 -0.87
C ILE A 152 -16.14 -8.82 -0.18
N LEU A 153 -15.42 -7.73 0.08
CA LEU A 153 -15.92 -6.59 0.88
C LEU A 153 -16.22 -5.35 0.05
N ASP A 154 -15.44 -5.08 -0.99
CA ASP A 154 -15.49 -3.82 -1.73
C ASP A 154 -15.31 -3.99 -3.26
N LYS A 155 -15.34 -2.86 -3.98
CA LYS A 155 -15.16 -2.75 -5.44
C LYS A 155 -16.09 -3.62 -6.30
N MET A 156 -17.33 -3.82 -5.85
CA MET A 156 -18.39 -4.52 -6.58
C MET A 156 -19.43 -3.58 -7.21
N GLY A 157 -19.09 -2.30 -7.37
CA GLY A 157 -20.05 -1.26 -7.76
C GLY A 157 -20.94 -0.79 -6.61
N ARG A 158 -21.95 0.02 -6.96
CA ARG A 158 -22.90 0.62 -6.00
C ARG A 158 -24.26 -0.10 -5.95
N GLY A 159 -24.47 -1.06 -6.84
CA GLY A 159 -25.73 -1.79 -7.00
C GLY A 159 -25.87 -2.97 -6.04
N LYS A 160 -27.04 -3.62 -6.10
CA LYS A 160 -27.31 -4.90 -5.42
C LYS A 160 -26.71 -6.08 -6.19
N GLU A 161 -26.47 -5.91 -7.47
CA GLU A 161 -25.74 -6.86 -8.30
C GLU A 161 -24.31 -6.34 -8.47
N PRO A 162 -23.29 -7.18 -8.25
CA PRO A 162 -21.90 -6.81 -8.51
C PRO A 162 -21.68 -6.41 -9.97
N GLU A 163 -20.82 -5.42 -10.20
CA GLU A 163 -20.38 -5.08 -11.55
C GLU A 163 -19.66 -6.28 -12.21
N PRO A 164 -19.85 -6.53 -13.52
CA PRO A 164 -19.17 -7.62 -14.22
C PRO A 164 -17.64 -7.59 -14.01
N GLY A 165 -17.05 -8.76 -13.72
CA GLY A 165 -15.61 -8.90 -13.44
C GLY A 165 -15.17 -8.44 -12.03
N SER A 166 -16.05 -7.87 -11.22
CA SER A 166 -15.71 -7.45 -9.85
C SER A 166 -15.62 -8.58 -8.83
N VAL A 167 -16.29 -9.70 -9.10
CA VAL A 167 -16.27 -10.94 -8.32
C VAL A 167 -15.66 -12.01 -9.22
N PRO A 168 -14.68 -12.80 -8.76
CA PRO A 168 -14.14 -13.87 -9.59
C PRO A 168 -15.21 -14.94 -9.83
N GLU A 169 -15.07 -15.66 -10.92
CA GLU A 169 -15.94 -16.77 -11.32
C GLU A 169 -15.30 -18.12 -10.99
N LYS A 170 -16.12 -19.17 -10.99
CA LYS A 170 -15.61 -20.54 -10.82
C LYS A 170 -14.67 -20.89 -11.99
N GLY A 171 -13.48 -21.38 -11.65
CA GLY A 171 -12.39 -21.69 -12.57
C GLY A 171 -11.35 -20.57 -12.69
N ASP A 172 -11.62 -19.37 -12.18
CA ASP A 172 -10.66 -18.27 -12.24
C ASP A 172 -9.43 -18.55 -11.37
N ARG A 173 -8.26 -18.15 -11.88
CA ARG A 173 -7.03 -18.08 -11.09
C ARG A 173 -6.93 -16.74 -10.40
N VAL A 174 -6.85 -16.77 -9.07
CA VAL A 174 -6.76 -15.59 -8.23
C VAL A 174 -5.48 -15.60 -7.41
N CYS A 175 -4.96 -14.42 -7.10
CA CYS A 175 -3.87 -14.22 -6.17
C CYS A 175 -4.31 -13.22 -5.11
N PHE A 176 -4.26 -13.64 -3.85
CA PHE A 176 -4.53 -12.81 -2.69
C PHE A 176 -3.27 -12.60 -1.87
N THR A 177 -3.20 -11.47 -1.19
CA THR A 177 -2.08 -11.01 -0.35
C THR A 177 -2.61 -10.67 1.03
N LEU A 178 -1.84 -10.92 2.07
CA LEU A 178 -2.17 -10.56 3.46
C LEU A 178 -1.70 -9.15 3.83
N PHE A 179 -0.92 -8.51 2.96
CA PHE A 179 -0.50 -7.13 3.06
C PHE A 179 -1.35 -6.20 2.20
N GLU A 180 -1.54 -4.97 2.65
CA GLU A 180 -2.24 -3.92 1.89
C GLU A 180 -1.40 -3.46 0.70
N HIS A 181 -2.05 -3.21 -0.45
CA HIS A 181 -1.34 -2.63 -1.62
C HIS A 181 -1.11 -1.13 -1.47
N GLU A 182 -1.91 -0.50 -0.62
CA GLU A 182 -1.81 0.92 -0.27
C GLU A 182 -2.02 1.03 1.24
N GLN A 183 -0.93 1.25 1.97
CA GLN A 183 -1.00 1.38 3.42
C GLN A 183 -1.75 2.66 3.80
N ARG A 184 -2.76 2.51 4.67
CA ARG A 184 -3.45 3.67 5.24
C ARG A 184 -2.51 4.48 6.12
N GLY A 185 -2.66 5.81 6.08
CA GLY A 185 -1.97 6.70 6.99
C GLY A 185 -2.32 6.40 8.45
N GLY A 186 -1.33 6.52 9.33
CA GLY A 186 -1.51 6.39 10.78
C GLY A 186 -2.41 7.49 11.36
N ALA A 187 -2.63 7.42 12.68
CA ALA A 187 -3.37 8.46 13.40
C ALA A 187 -2.73 9.84 13.21
N LYS A 188 -3.55 10.90 13.24
CA LYS A 188 -3.03 12.28 13.24
C LYS A 188 -2.14 12.44 14.48
N LEU A 189 -0.92 12.92 14.27
CA LEU A 189 -0.05 13.32 15.36
C LEU A 189 -0.62 14.54 16.09
N PRO A 190 -0.32 14.71 17.39
CA PRO A 190 -0.70 15.92 18.13
C PRO A 190 -0.10 17.16 17.46
N ASP A 191 -0.71 18.31 17.74
CA ASP A 191 -0.10 19.59 17.34
C ASP A 191 1.21 19.79 18.13
N PRO A 192 2.22 20.52 17.61
CA PRO A 192 3.54 20.60 18.23
C PRO A 192 3.53 21.00 19.71
N GLU A 193 2.66 21.93 20.09
CA GLU A 193 2.48 22.42 21.47
C GLU A 193 2.00 21.33 22.44
N GLU A 194 1.37 20.28 21.92
CA GLU A 194 0.84 19.14 22.67
C GLU A 194 1.79 17.92 22.64
N THR A 195 3.01 18.08 22.12
CA THR A 195 4.00 16.99 22.06
C THR A 195 4.33 16.49 23.48
N PRO A 196 4.20 15.17 23.76
CA PRO A 196 4.50 14.63 25.07
C PRO A 196 5.96 14.91 25.51
N TRP A 197 6.17 15.17 26.80
CA TRP A 197 7.51 15.40 27.39
C TRP A 197 8.50 14.26 27.10
N THR A 198 8.01 13.04 26.92
CA THR A 198 8.81 11.87 26.57
C THR A 198 9.40 11.90 25.15
N HIS A 199 8.90 12.79 24.29
CA HIS A 199 9.30 12.90 22.87
C HIS A 199 9.77 14.32 22.52
N GLY A 200 10.12 15.14 23.53
CA GLY A 200 10.63 16.50 23.35
C GLY A 200 9.86 17.58 24.13
N GLY A 201 8.68 17.26 24.69
CA GLY A 201 7.83 18.23 25.37
C GLY A 201 7.26 19.28 24.42
N PRO A 202 6.45 20.24 24.92
CA PRO A 202 6.10 21.40 24.13
C PRO A 202 7.41 22.03 23.65
N PRO A 203 7.58 22.25 22.34
CA PRO A 203 8.80 22.86 21.83
C PRO A 203 9.04 24.18 22.55
N GLY A 204 10.29 24.43 22.95
CA GLY A 204 10.70 25.76 23.38
C GLY A 204 10.52 26.77 22.25
N GLU A 205 10.60 28.06 22.56
CA GLU A 205 10.46 29.14 21.57
C GLU A 205 11.39 28.88 20.37
N ALA A 206 10.81 28.88 19.17
CA ALA A 206 11.55 28.56 17.94
C ALA A 206 12.61 29.64 17.69
N VAL A 207 13.85 29.36 18.07
CA VAL A 207 14.97 30.23 17.74
C VAL A 207 15.29 30.02 16.27
N ALA A 208 15.04 31.04 15.44
CA ALA A 208 15.42 31.02 14.04
C ALA A 208 16.95 30.87 13.95
N GLU A 209 17.41 29.71 13.48
CA GLU A 209 18.81 29.55 13.10
C GLU A 209 19.10 30.49 11.93
N ALA A 210 20.19 31.25 12.04
CA ALA A 210 20.65 32.08 10.94
C ALA A 210 20.96 31.19 9.73
N ALA A 211 20.58 31.64 8.53
CA ALA A 211 20.95 30.96 7.30
C ALA A 211 22.46 30.78 7.24
N ASP A 212 22.92 29.62 6.73
CA ASP A 212 24.34 29.41 6.46
C ASP A 212 24.81 30.51 5.49
N PRO A 213 26.04 31.04 5.66
CA PRO A 213 26.57 32.07 4.79
C PRO A 213 26.68 31.53 3.36
N ILE A 214 26.33 32.38 2.38
CA ILE A 214 26.47 32.05 0.95
C ILE A 214 27.93 31.69 0.68
N THR A 215 28.14 30.53 0.07
CA THR A 215 29.46 30.05 -0.35
C THR A 215 29.69 30.33 -1.84
N GLU A 216 30.94 30.27 -2.30
CA GLU A 216 31.27 30.44 -3.73
C GLU A 216 30.61 29.39 -4.63
N GLU A 217 30.26 28.21 -4.07
CA GLU A 217 29.57 27.12 -4.77
C GLU A 217 28.09 27.44 -5.06
N ASP A 218 27.48 28.35 -4.30
CA ASP A 218 26.06 28.72 -4.43
C ASP A 218 25.78 29.76 -5.55
N VAL A 219 26.83 30.27 -6.19
CA VAL A 219 26.75 31.37 -7.19
C VAL A 219 27.18 30.94 -8.59
N LEU A 220 27.43 29.64 -8.81
CA LEU A 220 27.81 29.03 -10.09
C LEU A 220 26.60 28.47 -10.85
#